data_AF-A0AAU6XYM5-F1
#
_entry.id   AF-A0AAU6XYM5-F1
#
_cell.length_a   1.000
_cell.length_b   1.000
_cell.length_c   1.000
_cell.angle_alpha   90.00
_cell.angle_beta   90.00
_cell.angle_gamma   90.00
#
_symmetry.space_group_name_H-M   'P 1'
#
loop_
_entity.id
_entity.type
_entity.pdbx_description
1 polymer ?
#
loop_
_entity_poly.entity_id
_entity_poly.type
_entity_poly.pdbx_seq_one_letter_code
_entity_poly.pdbx_strand_id
1 'polypeptide(L)'
;MMADSLLLFLAMDLAMYLFHYAIHHSFAYKWVHRLHHTYQDPTPVDLYVLHPLETVGFGALWLMVLCAYAFNFYAVAIYLTLNVLFGIIGHLGIEPLPKRVQNKMPLKLLGTSSFHHNHHRDEGYNFGFYTSIWDRLFNTYKH
;
A
#
# COMPACT_ATOMS: atom_id res chain seq x y z
N MET A 1 -10.41 6.07 20.19
CA MET A 1 -9.01 6.29 19.75
C MET A 1 -8.40 5.01 19.19
N MET A 2 -8.02 4.01 20.00
CA MET A 2 -7.38 2.78 19.48
C MET A 2 -8.28 1.98 18.53
N ALA A 3 -9.57 1.81 18.87
CA ALA A 3 -10.54 1.12 18.01
C ALA A 3 -10.68 1.81 16.64
N ASP A 4 -10.92 3.13 16.63
CA ASP A 4 -10.97 3.92 15.40
C ASP A 4 -9.68 3.84 14.58
N SER A 5 -8.50 3.89 15.22
CA SER A 5 -7.21 3.77 14.51
C SER A 5 -7.08 2.42 13.83
N LEU A 6 -7.45 1.33 14.52
CA LEU A 6 -7.43 -0.02 13.96
C LEU A 6 -8.45 -0.17 12.82
N LEU A 7 -9.67 0.32 13.02
CA LEU A 7 -10.73 0.27 12.02
C LEU A 7 -10.32 1.04 10.76
N LEU A 8 -9.79 2.25 10.93
CA LEU A 8 -9.33 3.10 9.83
C LEU A 8 -8.19 2.45 9.06
N PHE A 9 -7.20 1.91 9.78
CA PHE A 9 -6.07 1.22 9.17
C PHE A 9 -6.52 0.01 8.36
N LEU A 10 -7.39 -0.85 8.92
CA LEU A 10 -7.89 -2.03 8.21
C LEU A 10 -8.77 -1.66 7.01
N ALA A 11 -9.62 -0.64 7.16
CA ALA A 11 -10.45 -0.14 6.06
C ALA A 11 -9.58 0.38 4.92
N MET A 12 -8.55 1.18 5.22
CA MET A 12 -7.64 1.69 4.21
C MET A 12 -6.73 0.61 3.62
N ASP A 13 -6.26 -0.36 4.41
CA ASP A 13 -5.46 -1.49 3.89
C ASP A 13 -6.24 -2.31 2.86
N LEU A 14 -7.52 -2.61 3.14
CA LEU A 14 -8.39 -3.26 2.17
C LEU A 14 -8.65 -2.36 0.96
N ALA A 15 -8.99 -1.10 1.19
CA ALA A 15 -9.33 -0.16 0.12
C ALA A 15 -8.15 0.04 -0.86
N MET A 16 -6.93 0.18 -0.32
CA MET A 16 -5.71 0.31 -1.11
C MET A 16 -5.43 -0.95 -1.91
N TYR A 17 -5.56 -2.14 -1.31
CA TYR A 17 -5.44 -3.41 -2.02
C TYR A 17 -6.41 -3.49 -3.19
N LEU A 18 -7.70 -3.20 -2.96
CA LEU A 18 -8.73 -3.26 -3.99
C LEU A 18 -8.49 -2.25 -5.12
N PHE A 19 -8.13 -1.02 -4.77
CA PHE A 19 -7.83 0.03 -5.74
C PHE A 19 -6.64 -0.35 -6.61
N HIS A 20 -5.56 -0.81 -5.99
CA HIS A 20 -4.34 -1.20 -6.67
C HIS A 20 -4.56 -2.41 -7.60
N TYR A 21 -5.20 -3.46 -7.06
CA TYR A 21 -5.61 -4.63 -7.85
C TYR A 21 -6.49 -4.21 -9.05
N ALA A 22 -7.52 -3.38 -8.82
CA ALA A 22 -8.43 -2.95 -9.87
C ALA A 22 -7.74 -2.15 -10.96
N ILE A 23 -6.81 -1.26 -10.60
CA ILE A 23 -6.05 -0.48 -11.58
C ILE A 23 -5.21 -1.40 -12.46
N HIS A 24 -4.46 -2.33 -11.88
CA HIS A 24 -3.65 -3.31 -12.64
C HIS A 24 -4.48 -4.18 -13.58
N HIS A 25 -5.72 -4.49 -13.20
CA HIS A 25 -6.63 -5.33 -13.98
C HIS A 25 -7.58 -4.52 -14.87
N SER A 26 -7.33 -3.22 -15.05
CA SER A 26 -8.14 -2.34 -15.90
C SER A 26 -7.33 -1.75 -17.03
N PHE A 27 -8.02 -1.18 -18.02
CA PHE A 27 -7.37 -0.40 -19.07
C PHE A 27 -6.64 0.84 -18.53
N ALA A 28 -6.99 1.31 -17.31
CA ALA A 28 -6.39 2.47 -16.68
C ALA A 28 -4.90 2.27 -16.35
N TYR A 29 -4.46 1.02 -16.12
CA TYR A 29 -3.05 0.70 -15.88
C TYR A 29 -2.13 1.37 -16.91
N LYS A 30 -2.43 1.20 -18.21
CA LYS A 30 -1.58 1.71 -19.30
C LYS A 30 -1.39 3.22 -19.31
N TRP A 31 -2.39 3.95 -18.81
CA TRP A 31 -2.45 5.41 -18.88
C TRP A 31 -2.05 6.09 -17.58
N VAL A 32 -2.33 5.46 -16.45
CA VAL A 32 -2.26 6.09 -15.13
C VAL A 32 -1.18 5.46 -14.27
N HIS A 33 -1.12 4.14 -14.19
CA HIS A 33 -0.25 3.45 -13.22
C HIS A 33 1.07 2.96 -13.81
N ARG A 34 1.12 2.75 -15.13
CA ARG A 34 2.34 2.31 -15.82
C ARG A 34 3.52 3.28 -15.60
N LEU A 35 3.26 4.57 -15.42
CA LEU A 35 4.31 5.56 -15.10
C LEU A 35 5.06 5.17 -13.82
N HIS A 36 4.32 4.82 -12.77
CA HIS A 36 4.89 4.39 -11.50
C HIS A 36 5.75 3.13 -11.67
N HIS A 37 5.28 2.17 -12.45
CA HIS A 37 5.98 0.91 -12.77
C HIS A 37 7.16 1.04 -13.75
N THR A 38 7.43 2.23 -14.29
CA THR A 38 8.67 2.43 -15.07
C THR A 38 9.94 2.31 -14.21
N TYR A 39 9.79 2.45 -12.88
CA TYR A 39 10.85 2.34 -11.90
C TYR A 39 10.88 0.95 -11.25
N GLN A 40 11.39 -0.05 -11.98
CA GLN A 40 11.44 -1.45 -11.51
C GLN A 40 12.25 -1.67 -10.22
N ASP A 41 13.16 -0.75 -9.91
CA ASP A 41 13.93 -0.73 -8.67
C ASP A 41 13.62 0.57 -7.91
N PRO A 42 12.45 0.67 -7.26
CA PRO A 42 11.97 1.92 -6.70
C PRO A 42 12.85 2.40 -5.53
N THR A 43 12.96 3.73 -5.45
CA THR A 43 13.58 4.48 -4.35
C THR A 43 12.51 5.29 -3.60
N PRO A 44 12.79 5.81 -2.39
CA PRO A 44 11.78 6.56 -1.62
C PRO A 44 11.14 7.75 -2.34
N VAL A 45 11.83 8.33 -3.32
CA VAL A 45 11.32 9.45 -4.13
C VAL A 45 10.24 8.98 -5.10
N ASP A 46 10.35 7.74 -5.60
CA ASP A 46 9.44 7.18 -6.61
C ASP A 46 8.02 6.93 -6.06
N LEU A 47 7.87 6.89 -4.72
CA LEU A 47 6.58 6.97 -4.03
C LEU A 47 5.72 8.14 -4.52
N TYR A 48 6.36 9.27 -4.86
CA TYR A 48 5.68 10.49 -5.29
C TYR A 48 5.62 10.64 -6.81
N VAL A 49 6.22 9.70 -7.56
CA VAL A 49 6.19 9.69 -9.03
C VAL A 49 4.95 8.92 -9.47
N LEU A 50 3.79 9.59 -9.31
CA LEU A 50 2.47 9.08 -9.65
C LEU A 50 1.85 9.96 -10.73
N HIS A 51 1.01 9.37 -11.58
CA HIS A 51 0.21 10.16 -12.51
C HIS A 51 -0.81 11.00 -11.71
N PRO A 52 -1.13 12.26 -12.10
CA PRO A 52 -2.04 13.10 -11.32
C PRO A 52 -3.41 12.46 -11.01
N LEU A 53 -3.96 11.67 -11.95
CA LEU A 53 -5.22 10.93 -11.73
C LEU A 53 -5.09 9.84 -10.67
N GLU A 54 -3.91 9.25 -10.51
CA GLU A 54 -3.63 8.28 -9.47
C GLU A 54 -3.60 8.95 -8.08
N THR A 55 -2.91 10.08 -7.98
CA THR A 55 -2.89 10.91 -6.77
C THR A 55 -4.31 11.33 -6.36
N VAL A 56 -5.13 11.76 -7.32
CA VAL A 56 -6.54 12.09 -7.08
C VAL A 56 -7.33 10.84 -6.67
N GLY A 57 -7.08 9.68 -7.30
CA GLY A 57 -7.74 8.42 -6.97
C GLY A 57 -7.47 7.96 -5.53
N PHE A 58 -6.20 7.95 -5.11
CA PHE A 58 -5.84 7.64 -3.72
C PHE A 58 -6.42 8.66 -2.73
N GLY A 59 -6.42 9.95 -3.08
CA GLY A 59 -7.06 11.00 -2.29
C GLY A 59 -8.58 10.80 -2.17
N ALA A 60 -9.25 10.42 -3.25
CA ALA A 60 -10.69 10.15 -3.28
C ALA A 60 -11.05 8.90 -2.47
N LEU A 61 -10.23 7.85 -2.55
CA LEU A 61 -10.36 6.63 -1.75
C LEU A 61 -10.32 6.96 -0.25
N TRP A 62 -9.36 7.79 0.15
CA TRP A 62 -9.23 8.28 1.52
C TRP A 62 -10.45 9.07 1.98
N LEU A 63 -10.89 10.05 1.19
CA LEU A 63 -12.07 10.85 1.51
C LEU A 63 -13.35 10.02 1.59
N MET A 64 -13.50 9.02 0.72
CA MET A 64 -14.65 8.11 0.73
C MET A 64 -14.76 7.36 2.07
N VAL A 65 -13.64 6.84 2.59
CA VAL A 65 -13.61 6.15 3.90
C VAL A 65 -13.97 7.11 5.03
N LEU A 66 -13.44 8.34 5.01
CA LEU A 66 -13.78 9.37 6.00
C LEU A 66 -15.23 9.86 5.94
N CYS A 67 -15.83 9.90 4.75
CA CYS A 67 -17.24 10.26 4.61
C CYS A 67 -18.18 9.15 5.07
N ALA A 68 -17.75 7.88 4.96
CA ALA A 68 -18.54 6.73 5.39
C ALA A 68 -18.61 6.57 6.92
N TYR A 69 -17.58 7.02 7.64
CA TYR A 69 -17.53 6.92 9.10
C TYR A 69 -16.75 8.09 9.73
N ALA A 70 -17.31 8.68 10.78
CA ALA A 70 -16.67 9.77 11.50
C ALA A 70 -15.56 9.25 12.44
N PHE A 71 -14.33 9.19 11.94
CA PHE A 71 -13.16 8.85 12.75
C PHE A 71 -12.72 10.02 13.63
N ASN A 72 -12.25 9.73 14.83
CA ASN A 72 -11.63 10.77 15.66
C ASN A 72 -10.32 11.31 15.03
N PHE A 73 -9.98 12.54 15.40
CA PHE A 73 -8.78 13.24 14.90
C PHE A 73 -7.47 12.44 15.06
N TYR A 74 -7.25 11.81 16.22
CA TYR A 74 -6.03 11.05 16.48
C TYR A 74 -5.91 9.82 15.57
N ALA A 75 -7.02 9.15 15.25
CA ALA A 75 -7.00 8.02 14.32
C ALA A 75 -6.56 8.46 12.93
N VAL A 76 -7.07 9.60 12.45
CA VAL A 76 -6.67 10.21 11.17
C VAL A 76 -5.18 10.59 11.18
N ALA A 77 -4.71 11.26 12.23
CA ALA A 77 -3.31 11.66 12.34
C ALA A 77 -2.35 10.45 12.37
N ILE A 78 -2.70 9.41 13.13
CA ILE A 78 -1.94 8.16 13.19
C ILE A 78 -1.92 7.50 11.81
N TYR A 79 -3.07 7.40 11.15
CA TYR A 79 -3.16 6.81 9.82
C TYR A 79 -2.30 7.55 8.79
N LEU A 80 -2.40 8.88 8.70
CA LEU A 80 -1.59 9.67 7.77
C LEU A 80 -0.09 9.50 8.03
N THR A 81 0.31 9.43 9.30
CA THR A 81 1.70 9.15 9.69
C THR A 81 2.14 7.77 9.21
N LEU A 82 1.35 6.73 9.49
CA LEU A 82 1.63 5.37 9.03
C LEU A 82 1.62 5.28 7.51
N ASN A 83 0.74 6.01 6.82
CA ASN A 83 0.67 6.03 5.36
C ASN A 83 1.97 6.47 4.72
N VAL A 84 2.51 7.60 5.18
CA VAL A 84 3.79 8.12 4.69
C VAL A 84 4.93 7.17 5.06
N LEU A 85 4.96 6.66 6.30
CA LEU A 85 6.01 5.73 6.75
C LEU A 85 6.04 4.44 5.92
N PHE A 86 4.89 3.78 5.72
CA PHE A 86 4.80 2.56 4.92
C PHE A 86 5.10 2.82 3.45
N GLY A 87 4.65 3.95 2.89
CA GLY A 87 5.01 4.35 1.53
C GLY A 87 6.53 4.45 1.34
N ILE A 88 7.21 5.15 2.26
CA ILE A 88 8.67 5.30 2.21
C ILE A 88 9.37 3.95 2.42
N ILE A 89 8.93 3.15 3.40
CA ILE A 89 9.55 1.84 3.70
C ILE A 89 9.36 0.87 2.52
N GLY A 90 8.19 0.85 1.88
CA GLY A 90 7.93 0.01 0.71
C GLY A 90 8.85 0.32 -0.47
N HIS A 91 9.27 1.58 -0.63
CA HIS A 91 10.14 2.02 -1.71
C HIS A 91 11.61 2.21 -1.28
N LEU A 92 12.00 1.72 -0.10
CA LEU A 92 13.33 2.01 0.45
C LEU A 92 14.48 1.35 -0.34
N GLY A 93 14.20 0.27 -1.07
CA GLY A 93 15.19 -0.56 -1.75
C GLY A 93 16.02 -1.46 -0.82
N ILE A 94 15.84 -1.32 0.49
CA ILE A 94 16.48 -2.14 1.53
C ILE A 94 15.49 -2.48 2.64
N GLU A 95 15.70 -3.61 3.30
CA GLU A 95 14.89 -3.99 4.45
C GLU A 95 15.42 -3.31 5.73
N PRO A 96 14.59 -2.53 6.46
CA PRO A 96 15.03 -1.87 7.69
C PRO A 96 15.20 -2.85 8.86
N LEU A 97 14.62 -4.04 8.76
CA LEU A 97 14.66 -5.09 9.78
C LEU A 97 15.46 -6.31 9.30
N PRO A 98 16.23 -6.98 10.18
CA PRO A 98 16.88 -8.24 9.82
C PRO A 98 15.87 -9.33 9.42
N LYS A 99 16.19 -10.16 8.42
CA LYS A 99 15.32 -11.25 7.92
C LYS A 99 14.74 -12.14 9.03
N ARG A 100 15.52 -12.45 10.07
CA ARG A 100 15.07 -13.27 11.23
C ARG A 100 13.93 -12.63 12.02
N VAL A 101 13.86 -11.29 12.04
CA VAL A 101 12.82 -10.52 12.72
C VAL A 101 11.61 -10.37 11.81
N GLN A 102 11.84 -10.01 10.55
CA GLN A 102 10.79 -9.88 9.52
C GLN A 102 9.96 -11.15 9.36
N ASN A 103 10.57 -12.33 9.44
CA ASN A 103 9.87 -13.61 9.27
C ASN A 103 8.99 -14.03 10.46
N LYS A 104 8.96 -13.26 11.56
CA LYS A 104 8.11 -13.56 12.73
C LYS A 104 6.72 -12.95 12.55
N MET A 105 5.69 -13.60 13.10
CA MET A 105 4.35 -13.00 13.17
C MET A 105 4.33 -11.89 14.24
N PRO A 106 3.61 -10.77 14.02
CA PRO A 106 2.85 -10.43 12.82
C PRO A 106 3.67 -9.75 11.70
N LEU A 107 4.96 -9.47 11.92
CA LEU A 107 5.83 -8.72 10.98
C LEU A 107 5.90 -9.36 9.57
N LYS A 108 5.79 -10.69 9.48
CA LYS A 108 5.75 -11.43 8.21
C LYS A 108 4.59 -11.00 7.30
N LEU A 109 3.53 -10.42 7.88
CA LEU A 109 2.39 -9.94 7.13
C LEU A 109 2.59 -8.53 6.58
N LEU A 110 3.56 -7.75 7.06
CA LEU A 110 3.74 -6.36 6.62
C LEU A 110 4.22 -6.29 5.17
N GLY A 111 3.70 -5.30 4.44
CA GLY A 111 4.21 -4.90 3.13
C GLY A 111 5.57 -4.25 3.31
N THR A 112 6.63 -5.01 3.03
CA THR A 112 8.01 -4.56 3.21
C THR A 112 8.60 -4.03 1.91
N SER A 113 9.85 -3.54 1.96
CA SER A 113 10.51 -3.05 0.75
C SER A 113 10.62 -4.15 -0.32
N SER A 114 11.03 -5.36 0.06
CA SER A 114 11.14 -6.48 -0.88
C SER A 114 9.78 -6.88 -1.45
N PHE A 115 8.71 -6.80 -0.65
CA PHE A 115 7.35 -7.14 -1.09
C PHE A 115 6.88 -6.23 -2.21
N HIS A 116 7.02 -4.90 -2.03
CA HIS A 116 6.62 -3.92 -3.04
C HIS A 116 7.57 -3.92 -4.24
N HIS A 117 8.88 -4.10 -4.02
CA HIS A 117 9.85 -4.26 -5.10
C HIS A 117 9.51 -5.45 -6.00
N ASN A 118 9.17 -6.59 -5.41
CA ASN A 118 8.76 -7.77 -6.17
C ASN A 118 7.51 -7.51 -7.01
N HIS A 119 6.58 -6.68 -6.53
CA HIS A 119 5.42 -6.24 -7.29
C HIS A 119 5.81 -5.40 -8.53
N HIS A 120 6.72 -4.42 -8.39
CA HIS A 120 7.25 -3.65 -9.53
C HIS A 120 7.94 -4.53 -10.60
N ARG A 121 8.45 -5.70 -10.21
CA ARG A 121 9.07 -6.67 -11.13
C ARG A 121 8.09 -7.67 -11.72
N ASP A 122 7.03 -7.99 -10.99
CA ASP A 122 5.98 -8.92 -11.38
C ASP A 122 4.62 -8.36 -10.97
N GLU A 123 4.13 -7.48 -11.84
CA GLU A 123 2.94 -6.64 -11.64
C GLU A 123 1.62 -7.43 -11.49
N GLY A 124 1.68 -8.77 -11.61
CA GLY A 124 0.53 -9.66 -11.41
C GLY A 124 0.29 -10.10 -9.97
N TYR A 125 1.15 -9.71 -9.02
CA TYR A 125 1.12 -10.17 -7.63
C TYR A 125 1.44 -9.05 -6.64
N ASN A 126 1.18 -9.27 -5.35
CA ASN A 126 1.58 -8.41 -4.24
C ASN A 126 0.99 -6.99 -4.30
N PHE A 127 -0.34 -6.88 -4.41
CA PHE A 127 -1.06 -5.62 -4.54
C PHE A 127 -1.28 -4.88 -3.21
N GLY A 128 -1.06 -5.52 -2.07
CA GLY A 128 -1.16 -4.89 -0.76
C GLY A 128 -0.22 -3.71 -0.61
N PHE A 129 -0.59 -2.75 0.24
CA PHE A 129 0.26 -1.59 0.54
C PHE A 129 0.86 -1.70 1.94
N TYR A 130 0.03 -1.88 2.98
CA TYR A 130 0.52 -2.02 4.36
C TYR A 130 0.71 -3.47 4.76
N THR A 131 -0.15 -4.37 4.28
CA THR A 131 -0.07 -5.79 4.61
C THR A 131 -0.30 -6.69 3.40
N SER A 132 0.21 -7.92 3.48
CA SER A 132 -0.03 -9.03 2.55
C SER A 132 -1.27 -9.86 2.93
N ILE A 133 -2.10 -9.40 3.89
CA ILE A 133 -3.25 -10.16 4.38
C ILE A 133 -4.23 -10.43 3.22
N TRP A 134 -4.57 -9.37 2.47
CA TRP A 134 -5.48 -9.45 1.34
C TRP A 134 -4.89 -10.26 0.19
N ASP A 135 -3.61 -10.08 -0.11
CA ASP A 135 -2.93 -10.90 -1.12
C ASP A 135 -2.97 -12.39 -0.80
N ARG A 136 -2.80 -12.76 0.48
CA ARG A 136 -2.90 -14.17 0.90
C ARG A 136 -4.33 -14.67 0.85
N LEU A 137 -5.30 -13.82 1.20
CA LEU A 137 -6.72 -14.17 1.19
C LEU A 137 -7.25 -14.39 -0.23
N PHE A 138 -6.84 -13.53 -1.18
CA PHE A 138 -7.28 -13.55 -2.58
C PHE A 138 -6.29 -14.27 -3.51
N ASN A 139 -5.28 -14.94 -2.96
CA ASN A 139 -4.27 -15.70 -3.70
C ASN A 139 -3.49 -14.88 -4.75
N THR A 140 -3.22 -13.61 -4.45
CA THR A 140 -2.33 -12.73 -5.22
C THR A 140 -0.96 -12.54 -4.55
N TYR A 141 -0.67 -13.29 -3.48
CA TYR A 141 0.61 -13.23 -2.78
C TYR A 141 1.70 -14.04 -3.49
N LYS A 142 2.87 -13.43 -3.70
CA LYS A 142 4.08 -14.09 -4.21
C LYS A 142 5.28 -13.77 -3.32
N HIS A 143 5.97 -14.83 -2.92
CA HIS A 143 7.11 -14.77 -2.00
C HIS A 143 8.35 -14.12 -2.62
#